data_AF-A0A0N0TPE7-F1
#
_entry.id   AF-A0A0N0TPE7-F1
#
_cell.length_a   1.000
_cell.length_b   1.000
_cell.length_c   1.000
_cell.angle_alpha   90.00
_cell.angle_beta   90.00
_cell.angle_gamma   90.00
#
_symmetry.space_group_name_H-M   'P 1'
#
loop_
_entity.id
_entity.type
_entity.pdbx_description
1 polymer ?
#
loop_
_entity_poly.entity_id
_entity_poly.type
_entity_poly.pdbx_seq_one_letter_code
_entity_poly.pdbx_strand_id
1 'polypeptide(L)' 'MFVNVFGGITACDAVANGIVQALELLESRGDDPGSGRLGKPLVVRLDGNNAELGRQILTERAHPAVRQVDT' A
#
# COMPACT_ATOMS: atom_id res chain seq x y z
N MET A 1 -8.83 6.17 1.17
CA MET A 1 -8.62 5.86 -0.27
C MET A 1 -8.63 4.34 -0.40
N PHE A 2 -9.06 3.79 -1.52
CA PHE A 2 -9.12 2.34 -1.72
C PHE A 2 -8.22 1.93 -2.88
N VAL A 3 -7.37 0.93 -2.65
CA VAL A 3 -6.58 0.25 -3.68
C VAL A 3 -6.98 -1.21 -3.65
N ASN A 4 -7.56 -1.69 -4.75
CA ASN A 4 -7.94 -3.08 -4.93
C ASN A 4 -7.27 -3.61 -6.19
N VAL A 5 -6.45 -4.65 -6.04
CA VAL A 5 -5.62 -5.17 -7.12
C VAL A 5 -5.75 -6.68 -7.17
N PHE A 6 -6.12 -7.17 -8.36
CA PHE A 6 -6.07 -8.57 -8.72
C PHE A 6 -4.91 -8.78 -9.70
N GLY A 7 -3.78 -9.29 -9.21
CA GLY A 7 -2.60 -9.59 -9.99
C GLY A 7 -2.83 -10.81 -10.89
N GLY A 8 -2.98 -10.58 -12.18
CA GLY A 8 -2.90 -11.63 -13.21
C GLY A 8 -1.47 -11.73 -13.74
N ILE A 9 -1.11 -10.79 -14.63
CA ILE A 9 0.23 -10.69 -15.23
C ILE A 9 1.14 -9.78 -14.39
N THR A 10 0.63 -8.63 -13.94
CA THR A 10 1.35 -7.76 -13.01
C THR A 10 1.35 -8.39 -11.62
N ALA A 11 2.54 -8.63 -11.09
CA ALA A 11 2.70 -9.28 -9.80
C ALA A 11 2.42 -8.31 -8.64
N CYS A 12 1.70 -8.77 -7.63
CA CYS A 12 1.26 -7.94 -6.51
C CYS A 12 2.40 -7.39 -5.64
N ASP A 13 3.57 -8.02 -5.66
CA ASP A 13 4.80 -7.53 -5.02
C ASP A 13 5.31 -6.23 -5.69
N ALA A 14 5.28 -6.15 -7.01
CA ALA A 14 5.64 -4.93 -7.73
C ALA A 14 4.70 -3.77 -7.38
N VAL A 15 3.40 -4.07 -7.24
CA VAL A 15 2.40 -3.09 -6.81
C VAL A 15 2.61 -2.64 -5.36
N ALA A 16 2.89 -3.57 -4.45
CA ALA A 16 3.22 -3.27 -3.06
C ALA A 16 4.45 -2.34 -2.96
N ASN A 17 5.51 -2.64 -3.71
CA ASN A 17 6.71 -1.79 -3.78
C ASN A 17 6.40 -0.36 -4.27
N GLY A 18 5.54 -0.23 -5.29
CA GLY A 18 5.08 1.09 -5.76
C GLY A 18 4.31 1.87 -4.68
N ILE A 19 3.48 1.20 -3.88
CA ILE A 19 2.78 1.82 -2.75
C ILE A 19 3.77 2.32 -1.70
N VAL A 20 4.78 1.53 -1.34
CA VAL A 20 5.81 1.92 -0.37
C VAL A 20 6.56 3.17 -0.85
N GLN A 21 7.02 3.19 -2.10
CA GLN A 21 7.72 4.35 -2.67
C GLN A 21 6.84 5.61 -2.70
N ALA A 22 5.54 5.45 -2.99
CA ALA A 22 4.61 6.57 -2.97
C ALA A 22 4.44 7.15 -1.55
N LEU A 23 4.39 6.28 -0.53
CA LEU A 23 4.32 6.72 0.88
C LEU A 23 5.59 7.48 1.29
N GLU A 24 6.78 6.97 0.95
CA GLU A 24 8.05 7.64 1.23
C GLU A 24 8.14 9.02 0.57
N LEU A 25 7.65 9.14 -0.67
CA LEU A 25 7.61 10.42 -1.38
C LEU A 25 6.69 11.42 -0.67
N LEU A 26 5.53 10.98 -0.18
CA LEU A 26 4.59 11.83 0.55
C LEU A 26 5.15 12.27 1.91
N GLU A 27 5.78 11.36 2.65
CA GLU A 27 6.49 11.67 3.90
C GLU A 27 7.59 12.72 3.68
N SER A 28 8.39 12.58 2.61
CA SER A 28 9.47 13.53 2.29
C SER A 28 8.98 14.95 1.99
N ARG A 29 7.72 15.10 1.58
CA ARG A 29 7.09 16.39 1.27
C ARG A 29 6.37 17.02 2.47
N GLY A 30 6.32 16.32 3.61
CA GLY A 30 5.52 16.74 4.77
C GLY A 30 4.01 16.56 4.59
N ASP A 31 3.60 15.86 3.54
CA ASP A 31 2.21 15.52 3.23
C ASP A 31 1.84 14.16 3.84
N ASP A 32 2.29 13.92 5.08
CA ASP A 32 2.03 12.67 5.78
C ASP A 32 0.50 12.49 5.98
N PRO A 33 -0.01 11.25 5.94
CA PRO A 33 -1.43 10.97 6.15
C PRO A 33 -1.98 11.41 7.53
N GLY A 34 -1.13 11.78 8.49
CA GLY A 34 -1.46 12.41 9.76
C GLY A 34 -1.58 13.95 9.74
N SER A 35 -0.98 14.62 8.74
CA SER A 35 -0.89 16.09 8.59
C SER A 35 -2.19 16.76 8.05
N GLY A 36 -3.30 16.02 7.97
CA GLY A 36 -4.62 16.57 7.62
C GLY A 36 -4.84 16.91 6.15
N ARG A 37 -3.79 17.10 5.33
CA ARG A 37 -3.92 17.25 3.85
C ARG A 37 -4.16 15.92 3.13
N LEU A 38 -3.70 14.80 3.70
CA LEU A 38 -3.86 13.43 3.18
C LEU A 38 -4.57 12.49 4.19
N GLY A 39 -5.46 13.04 5.02
CA GLY A 39 -6.03 12.43 6.24
C GLY A 39 -6.91 11.18 6.13
N LYS A 40 -6.83 10.37 5.06
CA LYS A 40 -7.67 9.17 4.90
C LYS A 40 -6.82 7.90 4.83
N PRO A 41 -7.16 6.85 5.61
CA PRO A 41 -6.43 5.59 5.54
C PRO A 41 -6.48 5.01 4.12
N LEU A 42 -5.36 4.43 3.71
CA LEU A 42 -5.18 3.68 2.47
C LEU A 42 -5.56 2.22 2.75
N VAL A 43 -6.73 1.82 2.29
CA VAL A 43 -7.19 0.45 2.44
C VAL A 43 -6.76 -0.36 1.21
N VAL A 44 -5.99 -1.42 1.41
CA VAL A 44 -5.35 -2.21 0.35
C VAL A 44 -5.84 -3.66 0.38
N ARG A 45 -6.34 -4.13 -0.77
CA ARG A 45 -6.57 -5.56 -1.05
C ARG A 45 -5.66 -6.00 -2.20
N LEU A 46 -4.83 -7.02 -1.96
CA LEU A 46 -3.99 -7.67 -2.97
C LEU A 46 -4.38 -9.14 -3.08
N ASP A 47 -4.71 -9.55 -4.30
CA ASP A 47 -5.13 -10.90 -4.64
C ASP A 47 -4.49 -11.34 -5.96
N GLY A 48 -4.25 -12.63 -6.18
CA GLY A 48 -3.58 -13.16 -7.38
C GLY A 48 -2.05 -13.35 -7.27
N ASN A 49 -1.33 -13.18 -8.38
CA ASN A 49 0.07 -13.52 -8.52
C ASN A 49 0.96 -12.76 -7.51
N ASN A 50 1.77 -13.49 -6.73
CA ASN A 50 2.61 -12.98 -5.64
C ASN A 50 1.86 -12.12 -4.59
N ALA A 51 0.55 -12.30 -4.41
CA ALA A 51 -0.22 -11.52 -3.45
C ALA A 51 0.27 -11.68 -2.01
N GLU A 52 0.76 -12.86 -1.62
CA GLU A 52 1.34 -13.10 -0.30
C GLU A 52 2.59 -12.25 -0.05
N LEU A 53 3.52 -12.24 -1.02
CA LEU A 53 4.72 -11.41 -0.95
C LEU A 53 4.36 -9.91 -0.93
N GLY A 54 3.38 -9.49 -1.74
CA GLY A 54 2.88 -8.12 -1.72
C GLY A 54 2.33 -7.70 -0.35
N ARG A 55 1.59 -8.58 0.33
CA ARG A 55 1.11 -8.34 1.69
C ARG A 55 2.25 -8.31 2.71
N GLN A 56 3.26 -9.15 2.56
CA GLN A 56 4.46 -9.12 3.41
C GLN A 56 5.19 -7.78 3.30
N ILE A 57 5.44 -7.27 2.09
CA ILE A 57 6.08 -5.96 1.85
C ILE A 57 5.32 -4.82 2.57
N LEU A 58 3.98 -4.80 2.45
CA LEU A 58 3.15 -3.79 3.12
C LEU A 58 3.16 -3.95 4.65
N THR A 59 3.27 -5.18 5.15
CA THR A 59 3.34 -5.50 6.58
C THR A 59 4.68 -5.07 7.17
N GLU A 60 5.78 -5.35 6.47
CA GLU A 60 7.14 -4.95 6.87
C GLU A 60 7.30 -3.43 6.91
N ARG A 61 6.70 -2.71 5.94
CA ARG A 61 6.70 -1.25 5.95
C ARG A 61 5.94 -0.67 7.16
N ALA A 62 4.95 -1.39 7.68
CA ALA A 62 4.17 -1.05 8.88
C ALA A 62 3.68 0.41 8.95
N HIS A 63 3.31 1.00 7.80
CA HIS A 63 2.91 2.41 7.76
C HIS A 63 1.53 2.60 8.43
N PRO A 64 1.36 3.54 9.38
CA PRO A 64 0.14 3.68 10.19
C PRO A 64 -1.13 3.99 9.38
N ALA A 65 -0.97 4.59 8.20
CA ALA A 65 -2.08 4.89 7.29
C ALA A 65 -2.51 3.71 6.40
N VAL A 66 -1.78 2.59 6.37
CA VAL A 66 -2.09 1.45 5.50
C VAL A 66 -2.90 0.42 6.26
N ARG A 67 -4.09 0.09 5.74
CA ARG A 67 -4.95 -0.97 6.27
C ARG A 67 -5.09 -2.07 5.24
N GLN A 68 -4.50 -3.21 5.52
CA GLN A 68 -4.72 -4.41 4.70
C GLN A 68 -6.08 -5.01 5.04
N VAL A 69 -6.76 -5.54 4.02
CA VAL A 69 -7.99 -6.32 4.14
C VAL A 69 -7.81 -7.69 3.51
N ASP A 70 -8.44 -8.68 4.10
CA ASP A 70 -8.38 -10.06 3.64
C ASP A 70 -9.12 -10.21 2.29
N THR A 71 -8.71 -11.24 1.53
CA THR A 71 -9.30 -11.64 0.25
C THR A 71 -10.36 -12.72 0.42
#